data_AF-A0A971GJQ4-F1
#
_entry.id   AF-A0A971GJQ4-F1
#
_cell.length_a   1.000
_cell.length_b   1.000
_cell.length_c   1.000
_cell.angle_alpha   90.00
_cell.angle_beta   90.00
_cell.angle_gamma   90.00
#
_symmetry.space_group_name_H-M   'P 1'
#
loop_
_entity.id
_entity.type
_entity.pdbx_description
1 polymer ?
#
loop_
_entity_poly.entity_id
_entity_poly.type
_entity_poly.pdbx_seq_one_letter_code
_entity_poly.pdbx_strand_id
1 'polypeptide(L)' 'MVKGIEIFEKHFAGQQGKYVLIGGTACDLAMDEAGLQFRATKDLDM' A
#
# COMPACT_ATOMS: atom_id res chain seq x y z
N MET A 1 8.60 -2.78 0.37
CA MET A 1 8.19 -1.37 0.46
C MET A 1 7.87 -0.82 -0.93
N VAL A 2 6.60 -0.54 -1.18
CA VAL A 2 6.07 0.05 -2.42
C VAL A 2 6.59 1.47 -2.60
N LYS A 3 7.24 1.74 -3.74
CA LYS A 3 7.78 3.08 -4.05
C LYS A 3 6.63 4.04 -4.38
N GLY A 4 6.60 5.22 -3.75
CA GLY A 4 5.64 6.28 -4.06
C GLY A 4 4.32 6.18 -3.30
N ILE A 5 4.18 5.22 -2.37
CA ILE A 5 2.98 5.08 -1.53
C ILE A 5 2.75 6.32 -0.66
N GLU A 6 3.82 7.01 -0.28
CA GLU A 6 3.79 8.24 0.50
C GLU A 6 3.09 9.40 -0.24
N ILE A 7 3.13 9.41 -1.57
CA ILE A 7 2.43 10.42 -2.40
C ILE A 7 0.93 10.17 -2.30
N PHE A 8 0.53 8.91 -2.36
CA PHE A 8 -0.86 8.48 -2.21
C PHE A 8 -1.39 8.83 -0.81
N GLU A 9 -0.67 8.44 0.25
CA GLU A 9 -1.04 8.75 1.63
C GLU A 9 -1.22 10.25 1.86
N LYS A 10 -0.31 11.07 1.32
CA LYS A 10 -0.40 12.53 1.42
C LYS A 10 -1.63 13.08 0.68
N HIS A 11 -1.96 12.54 -0.49
CA HIS A 11 -3.10 13.00 -1.27
C HIS A 11 -4.44 12.65 -0.60
N PHE A 12 -4.52 11.49 0.04
CA PHE A 12 -5.73 10.98 0.69
C PHE A 12 -5.76 11.17 2.21
N ALA A 13 -4.87 12.01 2.75
CA ALA A 13 -4.84 12.36 4.16
C ALA A 13 -6.21 12.90 4.62
N GLY A 14 -6.74 12.33 5.70
CA GLY A 14 -8.07 12.66 6.24
C GLY A 14 -9.24 11.89 5.59
N GLN A 15 -8.96 11.01 4.63
CA GLN A 15 -9.96 10.17 3.95
C GLN A 15 -9.81 8.67 4.23
N GLN A 16 -9.05 8.29 5.26
CA GLN A 16 -8.71 6.89 5.57
C GLN A 16 -9.93 5.98 5.78
N GLY A 17 -11.07 6.54 6.18
CA GLY A 17 -12.33 5.78 6.30
C GLY A 17 -13.13 5.63 5.00
N LYS A 18 -12.62 6.12 3.86
CA LYS A 18 -13.33 6.15 2.57
C LYS A 18 -12.72 5.25 1.51
N TYR A 19 -11.59 4.60 1.80
CA TYR A 19 -10.93 3.69 0.89
C TYR A 19 -10.30 2.53 1.67
N VAL A 20 -10.01 1.45 0.95
CA VAL A 20 -9.17 0.35 1.42
C VAL A 20 -8.10 0.14 0.37
N LEU A 21 -6.86 -0.16 0.76
CA LEU A 21 -5.86 -0.61 -0.21
C LEU A 21 -5.99 -2.11 -0.37
N ILE A 22 -6.04 -2.60 -1.60
CA ILE A 22 -6.10 -4.03 -1.92
C ILE A 22 -4.97 -4.42 -2.89
N GLY A 23 -5.01 -5.66 -3.38
CA GLY A 23 -4.08 -6.12 -4.39
C GLY A 23 -2.64 -6.24 -3.90
N GLY A 24 -1.69 -6.06 -4.82
CA GLY A 24 -0.27 -6.31 -4.56
C GLY A 24 0.34 -5.38 -3.51
N THR A 25 -0.10 -4.12 -3.45
CA THR A 25 0.39 -3.14 -2.48
C THR A 25 -0.03 -3.49 -1.05
N ALA A 26 -1.28 -3.95 -0.85
CA ALA A 26 -1.74 -4.40 0.46
C ALA A 26 -0.95 -5.63 0.95
N CYS A 27 -0.67 -6.57 0.04
CA CYS A 27 0.16 -7.74 0.36
C CYS A 27 1.61 -7.36 0.71
N ASP A 28 2.23 -6.41 -0.01
CA ASP A 28 3.60 -5.95 0.30
C ASP A 28 3.68 -5.36 1.71
N LEU A 29 2.72 -4.51 2.09
CA LEU A 29 2.65 -3.90 3.43
C LEU A 29 2.47 -4.95 4.54
N ALA A 30 1.54 -5.90 4.35
CA ALA A 30 1.29 -6.95 5.34
C ALA A 30 2.47 -7.91 5.51
N MET A 31 3.18 -8.22 4.43
CA MET A 31 4.36 -9.09 4.49
C MET A 31 5.57 -8.38 5.10
N ASP A 32 5.76 -7.09 4.84
CA ASP A 32 6.81 -6.27 5.44
C ASP A 32 6.63 -6.18 6.97
N GLU A 33 5.39 -5.98 7.44
CA GLU A 33 5.05 -6.02 8.88
C GLU A 33 5.37 -7.38 9.51
N ALA A 34 5.21 -8.47 8.75
CA ALA A 34 5.57 -9.82 9.16
C ALA A 34 7.08 -10.14 9.01
N GLY A 35 7.90 -9.21 8.51
CA GLY A 35 9.34 -9.42 8.24
C GLY A 35 9.61 -10.38 7.07
N LEU A 36 8.64 -10.57 6.19
CA LEU A 36 8.71 -11.46 5.03
C LEU A 36 8.97 -10.67 3.74
N GLN A 37 9.65 -11.31 2.80
CA GLN A 37 9.85 -10.76 1.46
C GLN A 37 8.57 -10.93 0.63
N PHE A 38 8.18 -9.90 -0.12
CA PHE A 38 7.10 -9.97 -1.10
C PHE A 38 7.51 -9.39 -2.45
N ARG A 39 6.80 -9.81 -3.51
CA ARG A 39 7.05 -9.31 -4.86
C ARG A 39 6.44 -7.92 -5.02
N ALA A 40 7.26 -6.93 -5.37
CA ALA A 40 6.77 -5.60 -5.72
C ALA A 40 5.74 -5.63 -6.88
N THR A 41 4.73 -4.76 -6.78
CA THR A 41 3.78 -4.48 -7.86
C THR A 41 4.01 -3.10 -8.48
N LYS A 42 3.42 -2.84 -9.66
CA LYS A 42 3.60 -1.58 -10.42
C LYS A 42 2.35 -0.70 -10.45
N ASP A 43 1.29 -1.14 -9.81
CA ASP A 43 -0.04 -0.56 -9.77
C ASP A 43 -0.52 -0.40 -8.32
N LEU A 44 -1.64 0.31 -8.16
CA LEU A 44 -2.32 0.49 -6.89
C LEU A 44 -3.79 0.16 -7.09
N ASP A 45 -4.31 -0.75 -6.26
CA ASP A 45 -5.71 -1.14 -6.23
C ASP A 45 -6.36 -0.61 -4.95
N MET A 46 -7.59 -0.09 -5.06
CA MET A 46 -8.36 0.54 -4.00
C MET A 46 -9.84 0.16 -4.04
#